data_AF-W1DPX9-F1
#
_entry.id   AF-W1DPX9-F1
#
_cell.length_a   1.000
_cell.length_b   1.000
_cell.length_c   1.000
_cell.angle_alpha   90.00
_cell.angle_beta   90.00
_cell.angle_gamma   90.00
#
_symmetry.space_group_name_H-M   'P 1'
#
loop_
_entity.id
_entity.type
_entity.pdbx_description
1 polymer ?
#
loop_
_entity_poly.entity_id
_entity_poly.type
_entity_poly.pdbx_seq_one_letter_code
_entity_poly.pdbx_strand_id
1 'polypeptide(L)'
;MDGIDGVFIGPADLSASLGYPDDAGHPDVQRVIEQSIRRIRAAGKAAGFLAVDPAMAEKCLAWGANFVAVGVDTMLYTQALDRRLAMFKSASAQPQEKTSY
;
A
#
# COMPACT_ATOMS: atom_id res chain seq x y z
N MET A 1 25.89 1.80 -0.45
CA MET A 1 26.14 0.46 0.11
C MET A 1 26.21 -0.49 -1.05
N ASP A 2 27.31 -1.21 -1.13
CA ASP A 2 27.48 -2.22 -2.17
C ASP A 2 26.65 -3.46 -1.82
N GLY A 3 26.09 -4.12 -2.84
CA GLY A 3 25.22 -5.30 -2.68
C GLY A 3 23.75 -5.01 -2.34
N ILE A 4 23.32 -3.75 -2.21
CA ILE A 4 21.89 -3.39 -2.09
C ILE A 4 21.38 -2.87 -3.42
N ASP A 5 20.44 -3.58 -4.04
CA ASP A 5 19.86 -3.24 -5.35
C ASP A 5 18.63 -2.33 -5.24
N GLY A 6 17.90 -2.43 -4.12
CA GLY A 6 16.70 -1.66 -3.89
C GLY A 6 16.34 -1.55 -2.42
N VAL A 7 15.43 -0.63 -2.14
CA VAL A 7 14.86 -0.40 -0.81
C VAL A 7 13.34 -0.46 -0.94
N PHE A 8 12.72 -1.21 -0.03
CA PHE A 8 11.27 -1.37 0.04
C PHE A 8 10.70 -0.59 1.22
N ILE A 9 9.61 0.12 1.01
CA ILE A 9 8.90 0.87 2.06
C ILE A 9 7.58 0.15 2.36
N GLY A 10 7.44 -0.34 3.59
CA GLY A 10 6.19 -0.88 4.11
C GLY A 10 5.31 0.25 4.66
N PRO A 11 4.15 0.56 4.06
CA PRO A 11 3.31 1.67 4.52
C PRO A 11 2.79 1.50 5.95
N ALA A 12 2.36 0.29 6.31
CA ALA A 12 1.82 -0.01 7.64
C ALA A 12 2.86 0.14 8.75
N ASP A 13 4.05 -0.44 8.55
CA ASP A 13 5.15 -0.35 9.52
C ASP A 13 5.63 1.10 9.66
N LEU A 14 5.71 1.82 8.53
CA LEU A 14 6.12 3.23 8.51
C LEU A 14 5.09 4.11 9.23
N SER A 15 3.80 3.94 8.96
CA SER A 15 2.75 4.75 9.60
C SER A 15 2.72 4.50 11.11
N ALA A 16 2.80 3.24 11.54
CA ALA A 16 2.91 2.88 12.95
C ALA A 16 4.15 3.51 13.61
N SER A 17 5.31 3.45 12.94
CA SER A 17 6.56 4.06 13.44
C SER A 17 6.50 5.59 13.56
N LEU A 18 5.67 6.24 12.73
CA LEU A 18 5.43 7.69 12.76
C LEU A 18 4.31 8.10 13.72
N GLY A 19 3.67 7.15 14.43
CA GLY A 19 2.58 7.42 15.37
C GLY A 19 1.17 7.40 14.77
N TYR A 20 1.02 6.88 13.55
CA TYR A 20 -0.24 6.75 12.81
C TYR A 20 -0.55 5.27 12.51
N PRO A 21 -0.84 4.45 13.54
CA PRO A 21 -1.15 3.04 13.33
C PRO A 21 -2.36 2.89 12.39
N ASP A 22 -2.23 2.01 11.40
CA ASP A 22 -3.24 1.73 10.37
C ASP A 22 -3.67 2.92 9.49
N ASP A 23 -2.98 4.07 9.56
CA ASP A 23 -3.24 5.25 8.73
C ASP A 23 -2.03 5.62 7.86
N ALA A 24 -1.80 4.82 6.82
CA ALA A 24 -0.81 5.12 5.79
C ALA A 24 -1.22 6.32 4.90
N GLY A 25 -2.49 6.73 4.93
CA GLY A 25 -3.03 7.88 4.20
C GLY A 25 -2.71 9.22 4.86
N HIS A 26 -2.26 9.22 6.12
CA HIS A 26 -1.95 10.43 6.85
C HIS A 26 -0.96 11.34 6.08
N PRO A 27 -1.23 12.66 5.96
CA PRO A 27 -0.41 13.56 5.14
C PRO A 27 1.09 13.53 5.44
N ASP A 28 1.47 13.40 6.73
CA ASP A 28 2.87 13.26 7.11
C ASP A 28 3.50 11.95 6.67
N VAL A 29 2.75 10.84 6.73
CA VAL A 29 3.23 9.53 6.25
C VAL A 29 3.40 9.58 4.74
N GLN A 30 2.42 10.11 4.02
CA GLN A 30 2.48 10.30 2.56
C GLN A 30 3.68 11.14 2.13
N ARG A 31 3.95 12.25 2.84
CA ARG A 31 5.13 13.09 2.59
C ARG A 31 6.43 12.32 2.81
N VAL A 32 6.53 11.52 3.88
CA VAL A 32 7.73 10.71 4.15
C VAL A 32 7.91 9.60 3.09
N ILE A 33 6.81 8.98 2.63
CA ILE A 33 6.83 7.98 1.55
C ILE A 33 7.38 8.60 0.26
N GLU A 34 6.81 9.72 -0.18
CA GLU A 34 7.24 10.40 -1.40
C GLU A 34 8.73 10.76 -1.32
N GLN A 35 9.15 11.40 -0.21
CA GLN A 35 10.55 11.80 -0.02
C GLN A 35 11.48 10.58 -0.03
N SER A 36 11.07 9.48 0.58
CA SER A 36 11.86 8.25 0.63
C SER A 36 12.03 7.63 -0.75
N ILE A 37 10.94 7.49 -1.52
CA ILE A 37 10.97 7.00 -2.91
C ILE A 37 11.94 7.84 -3.75
N ARG A 38 11.79 9.16 -3.72
CA ARG A 38 12.65 10.08 -4.49
C ARG A 38 14.12 9.95 -4.10
N ARG A 39 14.43 9.84 -2.80
CA ARG A 39 15.81 9.66 -2.31
C ARG A 39 16.43 8.33 -2.72
N ILE A 40 15.67 7.23 -2.63
CA ILE A 40 16.12 5.90 -3.06
C ILE A 40 16.45 5.93 -4.55
N ARG A 41 15.55 6.50 -5.37
CA ARG A 41 15.76 6.62 -6.82
C ARG A 41 16.95 7.53 -7.15
N ALA A 42 17.11 8.66 -6.46
CA ALA A 42 18.25 9.56 -6.63
C ALA A 42 19.59 8.88 -6.28
N ALA A 43 19.59 7.89 -5.39
CA ALA A 43 20.76 7.07 -5.07
C ALA A 43 21.04 5.96 -6.11
N GLY A 44 20.30 5.92 -7.23
CA GLY A 44 20.46 4.91 -8.28
C GLY A 44 19.97 3.52 -7.88
N LYS A 45 19.15 3.41 -6.82
CA LYS A 45 18.59 2.14 -6.33
C LYS A 45 17.13 2.02 -6.73
N ALA A 46 16.65 0.78 -6.84
CA ALA A 46 15.24 0.53 -7.07
C ALA A 46 14.45 0.96 -5.82
N ALA A 47 13.27 1.55 -6.01
CA ALA A 47 12.34 1.90 -4.93
C ALA A 47 11.07 1.05 -5.02
N GLY A 48 10.77 0.36 -3.92
CA GLY A 48 9.67 -0.59 -3.85
C GLY A 48 8.63 -0.23 -2.81
N PHE A 49 7.41 -0.66 -3.06
CA PHE A 49 6.25 -0.31 -2.27
C PHE A 49 5.15 -1.38 -2.35
N LEU A 50 4.36 -1.55 -1.29
CA LEU A 50 3.09 -2.29 -1.32
C LEU A 50 1.95 -1.28 -1.37
N ALA A 51 1.18 -1.27 -2.45
CA ALA A 51 -0.01 -0.44 -2.61
C ALA A 51 -1.19 -1.34 -2.96
N VAL A 52 -2.03 -1.66 -1.97
CA VAL A 52 -3.24 -2.46 -2.20
C VAL A 52 -4.39 -1.63 -2.77
N ASP A 53 -4.35 -0.30 -2.59
CA ASP A 53 -5.18 0.66 -3.31
C ASP A 53 -4.53 1.05 -4.67
N PRO A 54 -5.23 0.91 -5.80
CA PRO A 54 -4.74 1.33 -7.11
C PRO A 54 -4.32 2.80 -7.18
N ALA A 55 -5.03 3.72 -6.51
CA ALA A 55 -4.68 5.14 -6.56
C ALA A 55 -3.35 5.42 -5.83
N MET A 56 -3.06 4.71 -4.75
CA MET A 56 -1.74 4.72 -4.11
C MET A 56 -0.65 4.13 -5.01
N ALA A 57 -0.93 3.05 -5.75
CA ALA A 57 0.03 2.48 -6.68
C ALA A 57 0.42 3.49 -7.78
N GLU A 58 -0.57 4.19 -8.37
CA GLU A 58 -0.33 5.25 -9.36
C GLU A 58 0.52 6.40 -8.79
N LYS A 59 0.23 6.87 -7.57
CA LYS A 59 1.05 7.89 -6.90
C LYS A 59 2.49 7.44 -6.71
N CYS A 60 2.71 6.23 -6.21
CA CYS A 60 4.05 5.68 -6.01
C CYS A 60 4.83 5.58 -7.32
N LEU A 61 4.19 5.10 -8.39
CA LEU A 61 4.80 5.05 -9.72
C LEU A 61 5.16 6.46 -10.22
N ALA A 62 4.28 7.45 -10.04
CA ALA A 62 4.54 8.84 -10.40
C ALA A 62 5.69 9.47 -9.60
N TRP A 63 5.88 9.07 -8.33
CA TRP A 63 7.02 9.47 -7.51
C TRP A 63 8.33 8.75 -7.87
N GLY A 64 8.25 7.69 -8.67
CA GLY A 64 9.38 6.95 -9.19
C GLY A 64 9.60 5.57 -8.56
N ALA A 65 8.64 5.00 -7.83
CA ALA A 65 8.73 3.58 -7.50
C ALA A 65 8.79 2.73 -8.78
N ASN A 66 9.58 1.66 -8.79
CA ASN A 66 9.79 0.82 -9.97
C ASN A 66 9.73 -0.69 -9.71
N PHE A 67 9.39 -1.10 -8.47
CA PHE A 67 8.93 -2.45 -8.18
C PHE A 67 7.81 -2.39 -7.14
N VAL A 68 6.55 -2.38 -7.61
CA VAL A 68 5.38 -2.14 -6.77
C VAL A 68 4.54 -3.41 -6.68
N ALA A 69 4.33 -3.90 -5.46
CA ALA A 69 3.32 -4.92 -5.19
C ALA A 69 1.95 -4.24 -5.15
N VAL A 70 1.05 -4.63 -6.05
CA VAL A 70 -0.26 -3.96 -6.26
C VAL A 70 -1.44 -4.72 -5.64
N GLY A 71 -1.15 -5.68 -4.76
CA GLY A 71 -2.16 -6.50 -4.11
C GLY A 71 -1.55 -7.63 -3.30
N VAL A 72 -2.37 -8.17 -2.41
CA VAL A 72 -2.07 -9.39 -1.63
C VAL A 72 -3.12 -10.42 -2.02
N ASP A 73 -2.68 -11.60 -2.44
CA ASP A 73 -3.52 -12.68 -2.94
C ASP A 73 -4.65 -13.07 -1.97
N THR A 74 -4.35 -13.19 -0.68
CA THR A 74 -5.33 -13.51 0.36
C THR A 74 -6.37 -12.39 0.54
N MET A 75 -5.98 -11.12 0.42
CA MET A 75 -6.91 -9.99 0.44
C MET A 75 -7.81 -10.03 -0.79
N LEU A 76 -7.25 -10.21 -1.98
CA LEU A 76 -8.01 -10.31 -3.22
C LEU A 76 -8.98 -11.50 -3.20
N TYR A 77 -8.53 -12.66 -2.71
CA TYR A 77 -9.33 -13.87 -2.57
C TYR A 77 -10.52 -13.66 -1.63
N THR A 78 -10.26 -13.13 -0.42
CA THR A 78 -11.32 -12.85 0.56
C THR A 78 -12.30 -11.80 0.07
N GLN A 79 -11.83 -10.70 -0.54
CA GLN A 79 -12.68 -9.69 -1.15
C GLN A 79 -13.57 -10.28 -2.27
N ALA A 80 -13.01 -11.15 -3.12
CA ALA A 80 -13.77 -11.80 -4.18
C ALA A 80 -14.86 -12.74 -3.62
N LEU A 81 -14.54 -13.51 -2.59
CA LEU A 81 -15.52 -14.37 -1.91
C LEU A 81 -16.62 -13.56 -1.22
N ASP A 82 -16.26 -12.52 -0.47
CA ASP A 82 -17.23 -11.65 0.21
C ASP A 82 -18.16 -10.98 -0.80
N ARG A 83 -17.62 -10.46 -1.90
CA ARG A 83 -18.39 -9.87 -2.99
C ARG A 83 -19.34 -10.88 -3.64
N ARG A 84 -18.90 -12.12 -3.85
CA ARG A 84 -19.74 -13.18 -4.42
C ARG A 84 -20.86 -13.57 -3.46
N LEU A 85 -20.56 -13.73 -2.18
CA LEU A 85 -21.55 -14.09 -1.17
C LEU A 85 -22.60 -12.98 -0.96
N ALA A 86 -22.19 -11.71 -1.02
CA ALA A 86 -23.09 -10.57 -0.89
C ALA A 86 -24.21 -10.54 -1.95
N MET A 87 -23.97 -11.11 -3.14
CA MET A 87 -25.00 -11.22 -4.19
C MET A 87 -26.16 -12.16 -3.81
N PHE A 88 -25.94 -13.07 -2.87
CA PHE A 88 -26.93 -14.08 -2.46
C PHE A 88 -27.38 -13.91 -0.99
N LYS A 89 -26.84 -12.92 -0.27
CA LYS A 89 -27.34 -12.54 1.06
C LYS A 89 -28.52 -11.59 0.92
N SER A 90 -29.64 -11.92 1.56
CA SER A 90 -30.76 -10.99 1.74
C SER A 90 -30.28 -9.72 2.47
N ALA A 91 -30.85 -8.56 2.15
CA ALA A 91 -30.39 -7.21 2.50
C ALA A 91 -30.35 -6.84 4.01
N SER A 92 -30.25 -7.79 4.92
CA SER A 92 -30.28 -7.58 6.37
C SER A 92 -28.90 -7.48 7.05
N ALA A 93 -27.80 -7.47 6.30
CA ALA A 93 -26.46 -7.26 6.86
C ALA A 93 -25.66 -6.30 5.99
N GLN A 94 -25.47 -5.07 6.47
CA GLN A 94 -24.57 -4.12 5.82
C GLN A 94 -23.13 -4.66 5.87
N PRO A 95 -22.38 -4.64 4.76
CA PRO A 95 -20.96 -4.96 4.78
C PRO A 95 -20.24 -3.92 5.63
N GLN A 96 -19.55 -4.37 6.66
CA GLN A 96 -18.58 -3.52 7.36
C GLN A 96 -17.39 -3.35 6.42
N GLU A 97 -17.14 -2.12 5.97
CA GLU A 97 -15.91 -1.79 5.24
C GLU A 97 -14.72 -2.14 6.13
N LYS A 98 -14.01 -3.19 5.76
CA LYS A 98 -12.69 -3.47 6.33
C LYS A 98 -11.72 -2.58 5.57
N THR A 99 -11.43 -1.40 6.11
CA THR A 99 -10.27 -0.62 5.69
C THR A 99 -9.03 -1.43 6.03
N SER A 100 -8.34 -1.94 5.01
CA SER A 100 -7.05 -2.59 5.16
C SER A 100 -6.11 -2.06 4.08
N TYR A 101 -5.15 -1.27 4.56
CA TYR A 101 -3.94 -0.70 3.95
C TYR A 101 -4.08 0.22 2.75
#